data_AF-A0A921BFU0-F1
#
_entry.id   AF-A0A921BFU0-F1
#
_cell.length_a   1.000
_cell.length_b   1.000
_cell.length_c   1.000
_cell.angle_alpha   90.00
_cell.angle_beta   90.00
_cell.angle_gamma   90.00
#
_symmetry.space_group_name_H-M   'P 1'
#
loop_
_entity.id
_entity.type
_entity.pdbx_description
1 polymer ?
#
loop_
_entity_poly.entity_id
_entity_poly.type
_entity_poly.pdbx_seq_one_letter_code
_entity_poly.pdbx_strand_id
1 'polypeptide(L)'
;MCETKTEGAELEAQNGGESTVQLLANHGVLDGRVLAAHSVWLNDSDIETYAQKGVRVAHCPVSNMKLASGTAAIQAMRAKGIDVGLGTDGPASNDDLDLWQEIKIAPLLARVTSWMRHR
;
A
#
# COMPACT_ATOMS: atom_id res chain seq x y z
N MET A 1 -3.67 0.19 5.52
CA MET A 1 -4.46 1.26 4.89
C MET A 1 -4.56 0.93 3.41
N CYS A 2 -5.78 0.99 2.87
CA CYS A 2 -6.06 0.65 1.47
C CYS A 2 -5.46 -0.71 1.10
N GLU A 3 -5.58 -1.68 2.01
CA GLU A 3 -5.01 -3.00 1.85
C GLU A 3 -5.91 -3.86 0.96
N THR A 4 -7.21 -3.85 1.20
CA THR A 4 -8.18 -4.60 0.40
C THR A 4 -9.05 -3.67 -0.43
N LYS A 5 -9.57 -4.15 -1.56
CA LYS A 5 -10.47 -3.36 -2.41
C LYS A 5 -11.76 -2.96 -1.67
N THR A 6 -12.21 -3.82 -0.76
CA THR A 6 -13.45 -3.62 -0.01
C THR A 6 -13.31 -2.65 1.16
N GLU A 7 -12.12 -2.55 1.78
CA GLU A 7 -11.85 -1.62 2.89
C GLU A 7 -12.17 -0.17 2.50
N GLY A 8 -11.75 0.26 1.32
CA GLY A 8 -11.97 1.63 0.84
C GLY A 8 -13.34 1.85 0.18
N ALA A 9 -13.94 0.81 -0.40
CA ALA A 9 -15.10 0.96 -1.27
C ALA A 9 -16.34 1.51 -0.56
N GLU A 10 -16.61 1.08 0.67
CA GLU A 10 -17.76 1.56 1.44
C GLU A 10 -17.59 3.01 1.87
N LEU A 11 -16.39 3.37 2.36
CA LEU A 11 -16.05 4.75 2.73
C LEU A 11 -16.09 5.68 1.51
N GLU A 12 -15.54 5.26 0.38
CA GLU A 12 -15.60 6.00 -0.89
C GLU A 12 -17.05 6.24 -1.31
N ALA A 13 -17.90 5.21 -1.28
CA ALA A 13 -19.31 5.34 -1.65
C ALA A 13 -20.06 6.33 -0.74
N GLN A 14 -19.78 6.33 0.56
CA GLN A 14 -20.40 7.23 1.53
C GLN A 14 -19.90 8.67 1.44
N ASN A 15 -18.72 8.90 0.85
CA ASN A 15 -18.08 10.20 0.74
C ASN A 15 -17.96 10.69 -0.71
N GLY A 16 -18.95 10.36 -1.54
CA GLY A 16 -19.06 10.91 -2.90
C GLY A 16 -17.98 10.44 -3.88
N GLY A 17 -17.37 9.27 -3.62
CA GLY A 17 -16.30 8.69 -4.41
C GLY A 17 -14.90 9.21 -4.05
N GLU A 18 -14.77 10.00 -2.98
CA GLU A 18 -13.46 10.44 -2.49
C GLU A 18 -12.69 9.27 -1.86
N SER A 19 -11.44 9.07 -2.28
CA SER A 19 -10.62 7.96 -1.79
C SER A 19 -10.33 8.07 -0.30
N THR A 20 -10.07 6.92 0.32
CA THR A 20 -9.68 6.88 1.75
C THR A 20 -8.45 7.76 2.05
N VAL A 21 -7.49 7.83 1.12
CA VAL A 21 -6.30 8.68 1.29
C VAL A 21 -6.66 10.16 1.30
N GLN A 22 -7.53 10.61 0.38
CA GLN A 22 -7.93 12.02 0.34
C GLN A 22 -8.76 12.41 1.56
N LEU A 23 -9.67 11.54 2.01
CA LEU A 23 -10.41 11.75 3.25
C LEU A 23 -9.45 11.97 4.43
N LEU A 24 -8.46 11.09 4.60
CA LEU A 24 -7.47 11.22 5.66
C LEU A 24 -6.61 12.49 5.53
N ALA A 25 -6.28 12.89 4.30
CA ALA A 25 -5.56 14.14 4.03
C ALA A 25 -6.39 15.38 4.40
N ASN A 26 -7.66 15.42 4.03
CA ASN A 26 -8.58 16.52 4.29
C ASN A 26 -8.85 16.70 5.80
N HIS A 27 -8.82 15.59 6.55
CA HIS A 27 -8.96 15.60 8.00
C HIS A 27 -7.62 15.82 8.75
N GLY A 28 -6.51 16.07 8.03
CA GLY A 28 -5.20 16.36 8.62
C GLY A 28 -4.49 15.15 9.24
N VAL A 29 -5.01 13.94 9.05
CA VAL A 29 -4.40 12.70 9.60
C VAL A 29 -3.02 12.45 9.00
N LEU A 30 -2.81 12.88 7.76
CA LEU A 30 -1.55 12.69 7.03
C LEU A 30 -0.51 13.79 7.27
N ASP A 31 -0.81 14.81 8.08
CA ASP A 31 0.09 15.96 8.27
C ASP A 31 1.28 15.68 9.21
N GLY A 32 1.29 14.51 9.85
CA GLY A 32 2.35 14.05 10.75
C GLY A 32 3.35 13.09 10.09
N ARG A 33 4.16 12.43 10.93
CA ARG A 33 5.02 11.33 10.48
C ARG A 33 4.21 10.04 10.34
N VAL A 34 3.61 9.84 9.17
CA VAL A 34 2.76 8.68 8.90
C VAL A 34 3.54 7.58 8.19
N LEU A 35 3.39 6.36 8.72
CA LEU A 35 3.77 5.11 8.07
C LEU A 35 2.51 4.35 7.68
N ALA A 36 2.19 4.35 6.39
CA ALA A 36 1.06 3.64 5.82
C ALA A 36 1.41 2.16 5.59
N ALA A 37 0.74 1.24 6.27
CA ALA A 37 0.89 -0.18 6.01
C ALA A 37 0.11 -0.60 4.75
N HIS A 38 0.68 -1.54 3.99
CA HIS A 38 0.12 -2.21 2.82
C HIS A 38 0.05 -1.36 1.55
N SER A 39 -0.80 -0.33 1.53
CA SER A 39 -0.98 0.60 0.40
C SER A 39 -1.15 -0.10 -0.96
N VAL A 40 -2.05 -1.09 -1.00
CA VAL A 40 -2.27 -1.95 -2.16
C VAL A 40 -3.15 -1.26 -3.20
N TRP A 41 -4.28 -0.71 -2.75
CA TRP A 41 -5.31 -0.08 -3.59
C TRP A 41 -5.21 1.43 -3.54
N LEU A 42 -4.06 1.96 -3.97
CA LEU A 42 -3.89 3.39 -4.20
C LEU A 42 -4.14 3.72 -5.67
N ASN A 43 -4.87 4.81 -5.93
CA ASN A 43 -4.93 5.43 -7.25
C ASN A 43 -3.79 6.47 -7.42
N ASP A 44 -3.63 7.02 -8.63
CA ASP A 44 -2.54 7.96 -8.94
C ASP A 44 -2.60 9.24 -8.10
N SER A 45 -3.81 9.72 -7.77
CA SER A 45 -3.98 10.90 -6.92
C SER A 45 -3.62 10.60 -5.46
N ASP A 46 -3.89 9.38 -4.97
CA ASP A 46 -3.49 8.94 -3.63
C ASP A 46 -1.97 8.90 -3.48
N ILE A 47 -1.28 8.37 -4.50
CA ILE A 47 0.19 8.33 -4.55
C ILE A 47 0.75 9.75 -4.54
N GLU A 48 0.16 10.66 -5.32
CA GLU A 48 0.56 12.06 -5.32
C GLU A 48 0.35 12.72 -3.94
N THR A 49 -0.79 12.47 -3.29
CA THR A 49 -1.05 12.95 -1.93
C THR A 49 -0.05 12.40 -0.93
N TYR A 50 0.31 11.11 -1.00
CA TYR A 50 1.34 10.53 -0.13
C TYR A 50 2.69 11.23 -0.31
N ALA A 51 3.11 11.49 -1.55
CA ALA A 51 4.36 12.19 -1.84
C ALA A 51 4.33 13.62 -1.29
N GLN A 52 3.24 14.35 -1.49
CA GLN A 52 3.08 15.73 -1.00
C GLN A 52 3.05 15.82 0.52
N LYS A 53 2.40 14.86 1.19
CA LYS A 53 2.29 14.79 2.65
C LYS A 53 3.50 14.15 3.33
N GLY A 54 4.45 13.61 2.58
CA GLY A 54 5.63 12.93 3.13
C GLY A 54 5.29 11.61 3.84
N VAL A 55 4.21 10.94 3.42
CA VAL A 55 3.81 9.62 3.94
C VAL A 55 4.81 8.57 3.47
N ARG A 56 5.20 7.66 4.36
CA ARG A 56 6.06 6.51 4.04
C ARG A 56 5.23 5.23 4.02
N VAL A 57 5.69 4.20 3.31
CA VAL A 57 4.95 2.95 3.15
C VAL A 57 5.69 1.76 3.76
N ALA A 58 4.99 0.94 4.53
CA ALA A 58 5.43 -0.39 4.94
C ALA A 58 4.79 -1.43 4.00
N HIS A 59 5.58 -1.98 3.09
CA HIS A 59 5.14 -3.00 2.16
C HIS A 59 5.19 -4.38 2.83
N CYS A 60 4.03 -5.05 2.91
CA CYS A 60 3.87 -6.38 3.53
C CYS A 60 3.46 -7.44 2.49
N PRO A 61 4.35 -7.84 1.57
CA PRO A 61 3.97 -8.67 0.43
C PRO A 61 3.47 -10.07 0.79
N VAL A 62 4.03 -10.74 1.80
CA VAL A 62 3.50 -12.06 2.21
C VAL A 62 2.08 -11.95 2.72
N SER A 63 1.81 -10.99 3.62
CA SER A 63 0.46 -10.73 4.13
C SER A 63 -0.52 -10.41 3.01
N ASN A 64 -0.15 -9.50 2.11
CA ASN A 64 -0.99 -9.12 0.97
C ASN A 64 -1.29 -10.30 0.03
N MET A 65 -0.34 -11.22 -0.15
CA MET A 65 -0.55 -12.43 -0.94
C MET A 65 -1.44 -13.44 -0.21
N LYS A 66 -1.18 -13.69 1.08
CA LYS A 66 -1.93 -14.66 1.88
C LYS A 66 -3.40 -14.29 1.99
N LEU A 67 -3.69 -13.01 2.22
CA LEU A 67 -5.05 -12.49 2.34
C LEU A 67 -5.72 -12.21 0.98
N ALA A 68 -5.02 -12.46 -0.13
CA ALA A 68 -5.46 -12.09 -1.47
C ALA A 68 -5.82 -10.60 -1.61
N SER A 69 -5.18 -9.75 -0.81
CA SER A 69 -5.37 -8.29 -0.78
C SER A 69 -4.98 -7.66 -2.11
N GLY A 70 -3.94 -8.18 -2.77
CA GLY A 70 -3.46 -7.70 -4.07
C GLY A 70 -1.98 -7.33 -4.03
N THR A 71 -1.54 -6.49 -4.98
CA THR A 71 -0.12 -6.17 -5.16
C THR A 71 0.11 -4.67 -5.17
N ALA A 72 0.80 -4.16 -4.16
CA ALA A 72 1.08 -2.74 -4.01
C ALA A 72 1.94 -2.21 -5.18
N ALA A 73 1.59 -1.02 -5.68
CA ALA A 73 2.27 -0.37 -6.80
C ALA A 73 3.62 0.27 -6.40
N ILE A 74 4.52 -0.51 -5.79
CA ILE A 74 5.77 -0.02 -5.17
C ILE A 74 6.67 0.74 -6.15
N GLN A 75 6.69 0.36 -7.43
CA GLN A 75 7.49 1.05 -8.44
C GLN A 75 6.96 2.47 -8.71
N ALA A 76 5.64 2.64 -8.79
CA ALA A 76 5.00 3.95 -8.99
C ALA A 76 5.22 4.84 -7.76
N MET A 77 5.06 4.28 -6.55
CA MET A 77 5.32 5.00 -5.30
C MET A 77 6.77 5.50 -5.22
N ARG A 78 7.76 4.61 -5.48
CA ARG A 78 9.18 4.99 -5.47
C ARG A 78 9.53 6.00 -6.56
N ALA A 79 8.91 5.91 -7.73
CA ALA A 79 9.12 6.89 -8.81
C ALA A 79 8.63 8.30 -8.43
N LYS A 80 7.66 8.40 -7.50
CA LYS A 80 7.17 9.65 -6.93
C LYS A 80 7.94 10.12 -5.69
N GLY A 81 9.03 9.44 -5.33
CA GLY A 81 9.88 9.80 -4.19
C GLY A 81 9.36 9.35 -2.83
N ILE A 82 8.37 8.45 -2.78
CA ILE A 82 7.86 7.88 -1.54
C ILE A 82 8.85 6.85 -1.00
N ASP A 83 9.23 6.97 0.27
CA ASP A 83 10.01 5.97 0.98
C ASP A 83 9.18 4.70 1.21
N VAL A 84 9.66 3.56 0.71
CA VAL A 84 9.02 2.25 0.88
C VAL A 84 9.95 1.31 1.64
N GLY A 85 9.54 0.91 2.83
CA GLY A 85 10.17 -0.13 3.65
C GLY A 85 9.44 -1.48 3.55
N LEU A 86 9.99 -2.50 4.20
CA LEU A 86 9.36 -3.82 4.32
C LEU A 86 8.77 -3.98 5.72
N GLY A 87 7.63 -4.67 5.80
CA GLY A 87 7.01 -5.09 7.04
C GLY A 87 6.46 -6.49 6.91
N THR A 88 6.39 -7.24 8.01
CA THR A 88 5.80 -8.57 8.03
C THR A 88 4.30 -8.52 8.22
N ASP A 89 3.75 -7.40 8.69
CA ASP A 89 2.43 -7.38 9.35
C ASP A 89 2.42 -8.36 10.55
N GLY A 90 1.26 -8.87 10.97
CA GLY A 90 1.13 -9.81 12.07
C GLY A 90 1.26 -11.29 11.65
N PRO A 91 1.57 -12.20 12.61
CA PRO A 91 1.70 -13.62 12.32
C PRO A 91 0.37 -14.28 11.90
N ALA A 92 -0.78 -13.68 12.23
CA ALA A 92 -2.08 -14.18 11.76
C ALA A 92 -2.23 -14.07 10.22
N SER A 93 -1.61 -13.06 9.62
CA SER A 93 -1.67 -12.76 8.19
C SER A 93 -0.36 -13.06 7.46
N ASN A 94 0.72 -13.41 8.17
CA ASN A 94 2.01 -13.80 7.58
C ASN A 94 2.39 -15.27 7.80
N ASP A 95 1.94 -15.87 8.91
CA ASP A 95 2.39 -17.15 9.50
C ASP A 95 3.76 -17.13 10.21
N ASP A 96 4.60 -16.12 9.99
CA ASP A 96 5.81 -15.87 10.78
C ASP A 96 6.12 -14.36 10.93
N LEU A 97 7.36 -14.01 11.33
CA LEU A 97 7.86 -12.64 11.42
C LEU A 97 9.24 -12.50 10.74
N ASP A 98 9.49 -13.29 9.70
CA ASP A 98 10.77 -13.36 9.00
C ASP A 98 10.90 -12.29 7.91
N LEU A 99 11.57 -11.17 8.24
CA LEU A 99 11.89 -10.12 7.27
C LEU A 99 12.79 -10.59 6.11
N TRP A 100 13.58 -11.66 6.26
CA TRP A 100 14.37 -12.19 5.15
C TRP A 100 13.48 -12.82 4.08
N GLN A 101 12.37 -13.42 4.51
CA GLN A 101 11.34 -13.91 3.61
C GLN A 101 10.73 -12.76 2.81
N GLU A 102 10.38 -11.66 3.48
CA GLU A 102 9.84 -10.45 2.83
C GLU A 102 10.83 -9.86 1.80
N ILE A 103 12.11 -9.77 2.15
CA ILE A 103 13.18 -9.27 1.26
C ILE A 103 13.25 -10.10 -0.03
N LYS A 104 13.11 -11.43 0.07
CA LYS A 104 13.15 -12.32 -1.09
C LYS A 104 11.88 -12.19 -1.93
N ILE A 105 10.72 -12.12 -1.28
CA ILE A 105 9.42 -12.16 -1.94
C ILE A 105 9.08 -10.85 -2.65
N ALA A 106 9.35 -9.70 -2.02
CA ALA A 106 9.02 -8.38 -2.57
C ALA A 106 9.47 -8.17 -4.04
N PRO A 107 10.75 -8.39 -4.43
CA PRO A 107 11.18 -8.20 -5.80
C PRO A 107 10.64 -9.26 -6.77
N LEU A 108 10.37 -10.49 -6.30
CA LEU A 108 9.78 -11.55 -7.13
C LEU A 108 8.33 -11.22 -7.47
N LEU A 109 7.56 -10.77 -6.47
CA LEU A 109 6.18 -10.31 -6.65
C LEU A 109 6.12 -9.11 -7.59
N ALA A 110 7.02 -8.13 -7.43
CA ALA A 110 7.11 -6.99 -8.32
C ALA A 110 7.38 -7.40 -9.78
N ARG A 111 8.23 -8.40 -10.00
CA ARG A 111 8.60 -8.84 -11.35
C ARG A 111 7.49 -9.58 -12.09
N VAL A 112 6.75 -10.45 -11.40
CA VAL A 112 5.63 -11.17 -12.04
C VAL A 112 4.47 -10.21 -12.35
N THR A 113 4.22 -9.24 -11.48
CA THR A 113 3.12 -8.28 -11.64
C THR A 113 3.43 -7.17 -12.65
N SER A 114 4.67 -6.68 -12.72
CA SER A 114 5.05 -5.66 -13.71
C SER A 114 4.89 -6.18 -15.14
N TRP A 115 5.19 -7.45 -15.38
CA TRP A 115 5.00 -8.08 -16.68
C TRP A 115 3.52 -8.15 -17.09
N MET A 116 2.61 -8.48 -16.14
CA MET A 116 1.17 -8.54 -16.41
C MET A 116 0.56 -7.18 -16.74
N ARG A 117 1.10 -6.08 -16.19
CA ARG A 117 0.61 -4.72 -16.42
C ARG A 117 1.00 -4.10 -17.78
N HIS A 118 1.93 -4.72 -18.51
CA HIS A 118 2.38 -4.27 -19.83
C HIS A 118 1.81 -5.10 -20.99
N ARG A 119 0.81 -5.94 -20.72
CA ARG A 119 -0.01 -6.63 -21.73
C ARG A 119 -1.41 -6.07 -21.75
#